data_AF-A0A2N4U114-F1
#
_entry.id   AF-A0A2N4U114-F1
#
_cell.length_a   1.000
_cell.length_b   1.000
_cell.length_c   1.000
_cell.angle_alpha   90.00
_cell.angle_beta   90.00
_cell.angle_gamma   90.00
#
_symmetry.space_group_name_H-M   'P 1'
#
loop_
_entity.id
_entity.type
_entity.pdbx_description
1 polymer ?
#
loop_
_entity_poly.entity_id
_entity_poly.type
_entity_poly.pdbx_seq_one_letter_code
_entity_poly.pdbx_strand_id
1 'polypeptide(L)'
;MMDDPAVRAEYERIEREEMPMLDTILKARAEAGLTQAQVVERMGTKAPAVARLENALVTGKHSPSIATLQKYAAALGKKLEVRFS
;
A
#
# COMPACT_ATOMS: atom_id res chain seq x y z
N MET A 1 -14.83 10.40 -20.70
CA MET A 1 -13.35 10.50 -20.78
C MET A 1 -12.66 9.13 -20.78
N MET A 2 -13.35 8.01 -20.49
CA MET A 2 -12.79 6.64 -20.51
C MET A 2 -13.31 5.76 -21.68
N ASP A 3 -13.92 6.33 -22.71
CA ASP A 3 -14.54 5.53 -23.79
C ASP A 3 -13.57 5.16 -24.92
N ASP A 4 -12.40 5.80 -24.98
CA ASP A 4 -11.35 5.46 -25.95
C ASP A 4 -10.59 4.18 -25.52
N PRO A 5 -10.61 3.11 -26.33
CA PRO A 5 -9.92 1.84 -26.03
C PRO A 5 -8.41 1.99 -25.87
N ALA A 6 -7.75 2.90 -26.58
CA ALA A 6 -6.32 3.13 -26.47
C ALA A 6 -5.96 3.88 -25.19
N VAL A 7 -6.80 4.85 -24.79
CA VAL A 7 -6.67 5.52 -23.49
C VAL A 7 -6.89 4.55 -22.35
N ARG A 8 -7.89 3.67 -22.44
CA ARG A 8 -8.13 2.59 -21.46
C ARG A 8 -6.98 1.59 -21.41
N ALA A 9 -6.44 1.16 -22.54
CA ALA A 9 -5.32 0.22 -22.58
C ALA A 9 -4.04 0.82 -21.97
N GLU A 10 -3.75 2.09 -22.23
CA GLU A 10 -2.61 2.78 -21.63
C GLU A 10 -2.84 3.04 -20.13
N TYR A 11 -4.07 3.38 -19.73
CA TYR A 11 -4.46 3.47 -18.32
C TYR A 11 -4.28 2.11 -17.63
N GLU A 12 -4.79 1.02 -18.20
CA GLU A 12 -4.65 -0.34 -17.67
C GLU A 12 -3.22 -0.90 -17.74
N ARG A 13 -2.36 -0.36 -18.62
CA ARG A 13 -0.93 -0.69 -18.68
C ARG A 13 -0.20 0.00 -17.53
N ILE A 14 -0.41 1.29 -17.34
CA ILE A 14 0.10 2.04 -16.18
C ILE A 14 -0.47 1.44 -14.88
N GLU A 15 -1.75 1.05 -14.88
CA GLU A 15 -2.44 0.36 -13.80
C GLU A 15 -2.11 -1.16 -13.71
N ARG A 16 -1.17 -1.68 -14.50
CA ARG A 16 -0.59 -3.03 -14.33
C ARG A 16 0.92 -3.01 -14.08
N GLU A 17 1.62 -2.08 -14.70
CA GLU A 17 3.08 -1.93 -14.63
C GLU A 17 3.50 -0.98 -13.49
N GLU A 18 2.65 -0.02 -13.13
CA GLU A 18 2.90 0.98 -12.07
C GLU A 18 1.83 0.97 -10.97
N MET A 19 0.90 0.01 -10.98
CA MET A 19 -0.16 -0.01 -9.98
C MET A 19 0.32 -0.57 -8.66
N PRO A 20 0.14 0.20 -7.59
CA PRO A 20 1.08 0.17 -6.52
C PRO A 20 0.51 -0.73 -5.44
N MET A 21 1.40 -1.34 -4.65
CA MET A 21 1.07 -1.87 -3.33
C MET A 21 0.11 -0.97 -2.53
N LEU A 22 0.12 0.34 -2.81
CA LEU A 22 -0.80 1.35 -2.34
C LEU A 22 -2.29 0.96 -2.33
N ASP A 23 -2.85 0.53 -3.45
CA ASP A 23 -4.31 0.43 -3.58
C ASP A 23 -4.86 -0.71 -2.70
N THR A 24 -4.07 -1.79 -2.62
CA THR A 24 -4.30 -2.90 -1.70
C THR A 24 -4.14 -2.47 -0.25
N ILE A 25 -3.13 -1.65 0.06
CA ILE A 25 -2.82 -1.25 1.44
C ILE A 25 -3.80 -0.20 1.98
N LEU A 26 -4.19 0.79 1.17
CA LEU A 26 -5.19 1.78 1.56
C LEU A 26 -6.57 1.15 1.68
N LYS A 27 -6.95 0.24 0.78
CA LYS A 27 -8.17 -0.58 0.94
C LYS A 27 -8.10 -1.40 2.21
N ALA A 28 -6.99 -2.10 2.48
CA ALA A 28 -6.85 -2.89 3.69
C ALA A 28 -6.94 -2.05 4.98
N ARG A 29 -6.41 -0.82 4.99
CA ARG A 29 -6.54 0.10 6.12
C ARG A 29 -7.96 0.63 6.27
N ALA A 30 -8.61 0.98 5.16
CA ALA A 30 -10.00 1.42 5.15
C ALA A 30 -10.96 0.32 5.60
N GLU A 31 -10.79 -0.91 5.12
CA GLU A 31 -11.52 -2.11 5.57
C GLU A 31 -11.35 -2.37 7.07
N ALA A 32 -10.15 -2.12 7.59
CA ALA A 32 -9.87 -2.25 9.02
C ALA A 32 -10.48 -1.09 9.85
N GLY A 33 -11.03 -0.05 9.21
CA GLY A 33 -11.60 1.12 9.89
C GLY A 33 -10.57 1.95 10.66
N LEU A 34 -9.29 1.92 10.24
CA LEU A 34 -8.19 2.53 10.99
C LEU A 34 -7.75 3.86 10.40
N THR A 35 -7.56 4.84 11.27
CA THR A 35 -6.83 6.07 10.97
C THR A 35 -5.32 5.82 10.96
N GLN A 36 -4.56 6.72 10.33
CA GLN A 36 -3.09 6.64 10.35
C GLN A 36 -2.53 6.66 11.77
N ALA A 37 -3.12 7.46 12.67
CA ALA A 37 -2.71 7.54 14.07
C ALA A 37 -2.90 6.20 14.79
N GLN A 38 -4.02 5.51 14.56
CA GLN A 38 -4.25 4.18 15.13
C GLN A 38 -3.27 3.14 14.58
N VAL A 39 -2.86 3.24 13.31
CA VAL A 39 -1.80 2.38 12.76
C VAL A 39 -0.46 2.66 13.44
N VAL A 40 -0.13 3.93 13.70
CA VAL A 40 1.09 4.32 14.45
C VAL A 40 1.11 3.68 15.83
N GLU A 41 0.01 3.77 16.56
CA GLU A 41 -0.15 3.16 17.89
C GLU A 41 0.02 1.64 17.82
N ARG A 42 -0.68 0.98 16.89
CA ARG A 42 -0.62 -0.49 16.74
C ARG A 42 0.75 -1.00 16.29
N MET A 43 1.47 -0.23 15.49
CA MET A 43 2.82 -0.57 15.07
C MET A 43 3.87 -0.28 16.15
N GLY A 44 3.52 0.46 17.22
CA GLY A 44 4.46 0.88 18.26
C GLY A 44 5.62 1.72 17.70
N THR A 45 5.35 2.58 16.72
CA THR A 45 6.37 3.38 16.03
C THR A 45 6.03 4.87 16.04
N LYS A 46 6.86 5.71 15.40
CA LYS A 46 6.63 7.16 15.30
C LYS A 46 5.83 7.49 14.03
N ALA A 47 4.97 8.51 14.10
CA ALA A 47 4.17 8.96 12.94
C ALA A 47 4.99 9.19 11.65
N PRO A 48 6.18 9.82 11.68
CA PRO A 48 7.00 9.97 10.47
C PRO A 48 7.50 8.65 9.87
N ALA A 49 7.56 7.56 10.64
CA ALA A 49 7.93 6.25 10.11
C ALA A 49 6.78 5.62 9.33
N VAL A 50 5.54 5.72 9.83
CA VAL A 50 4.34 5.26 9.11
C VAL A 50 4.10 6.12 7.87
N ALA A 51 4.23 7.44 7.97
CA ALA A 51 4.07 8.32 6.81
C ALA A 51 5.08 8.00 5.71
N ARG A 52 6.36 7.78 6.05
CA ARG A 52 7.39 7.36 5.07
C ARG A 52 7.10 6.00 4.47
N LEU A 53 6.67 5.05 5.29
CA LEU A 53 6.29 3.72 4.82
C LEU A 53 5.14 3.81 3.81
N GLU A 54 4.05 4.50 4.16
CA GLU A 54 2.92 4.70 3.26
C GLU A 54 3.37 5.43 1.98
N ASN A 55 4.25 6.42 2.06
CA ASN A 55 4.79 7.12 0.88
C ASN A 55 5.67 6.21 0.00
N ALA A 56 6.49 5.34 0.58
CA ALA A 56 7.30 4.37 -0.16
C ALA A 56 6.40 3.34 -0.88
N LEU A 57 5.27 2.99 -0.27
CA LEU A 57 4.25 2.12 -0.86
C LEU A 57 3.44 2.81 -1.97
N VAL A 58 3.22 4.13 -1.86
CA VAL A 58 2.63 4.98 -2.91
C VAL A 58 3.55 5.04 -4.12
N THR A 59 4.81 5.38 -3.89
CA THR A 59 5.72 5.80 -4.96
C THR A 59 6.54 4.66 -5.56
N GLY A 60 6.54 3.48 -4.92
CA GLY A 60 7.42 2.37 -5.26
C GLY A 60 8.91 2.64 -5.00
N LYS A 61 9.27 3.87 -4.63
CA LYS A 61 10.65 4.31 -4.37
C LYS A 61 11.04 3.99 -2.92
N HIS A 62 12.30 3.61 -2.73
CA HIS A 62 12.85 3.24 -1.42
C HIS A 62 12.04 2.14 -0.72
N SER A 63 11.94 1.00 -1.41
CA SER A 63 11.10 -0.12 -1.00
C SER A 63 11.34 -0.52 0.46
N PRO A 64 10.30 -0.58 1.30
CA PRO A 64 10.42 -0.98 2.69
C PRO A 64 10.79 -2.47 2.79
N SER A 65 11.43 -2.86 3.89
CA SER A 65 11.78 -4.26 4.12
C SER A 65 10.53 -5.12 4.33
N ILE A 66 10.63 -6.42 4.00
CA ILE A 66 9.57 -7.42 4.27
C ILE A 66 9.14 -7.39 5.74
N ALA A 67 10.09 -7.26 6.67
CA ALA A 67 9.80 -7.15 8.09
C ALA A 67 8.93 -5.92 8.44
N THR A 68 9.13 -4.80 7.73
CA THR A 68 8.32 -3.59 7.91
C THR A 68 6.89 -3.80 7.38
N LEU A 69 6.77 -4.44 6.21
CA LEU A 69 5.49 -4.80 5.61
C LEU A 69 4.68 -5.76 6.51
N GLN A 70 5.34 -6.75 7.12
CA GLN A 70 4.71 -7.67 8.07
C GLN A 70 4.14 -6.95 9.29
N LYS A 71 4.90 -6.02 9.89
CA LYS A 71 4.43 -5.21 11.02
C LYS A 71 3.23 -4.34 10.66
N TYR A 72 3.24 -3.75 9.47
CA TYR A 72 2.13 -2.96 8.98
C TYR A 72 0.88 -3.82 8.75
N ALA A 73 1.02 -4.97 8.07
CA ALA A 73 -0.07 -5.92 7.89
C ALA A 73 -0.65 -6.38 9.25
N ALA A 74 0.20 -6.69 10.22
CA ALA A 74 -0.22 -7.07 11.57
C ALA A 74 -1.01 -5.94 12.27
N ALA A 75 -0.60 -4.67 12.12
CA ALA A 75 -1.34 -3.52 12.65
C ALA A 75 -2.75 -3.39 12.03
N LEU A 76 -2.91 -3.80 10.77
CA LEU A 76 -4.20 -3.88 10.10
C LEU A 76 -5.01 -5.15 10.46
N GLY A 77 -4.45 -6.08 11.25
CA GLY A 77 -5.08 -7.38 11.51
C GLY A 77 -5.03 -8.33 10.31
N LYS A 78 -4.10 -8.13 9.37
CA LYS A 78 -3.90 -8.92 8.15
C LYS A 78 -2.56 -9.68 8.22
N LYS A 79 -2.33 -10.54 7.23
CA LYS A 79 -1.04 -11.23 7.02
C LYS A 79 -0.42 -10.79 5.70
N LEU A 80 0.90 -10.60 5.68
CA LEU A 80 1.64 -10.37 4.44
C LEU A 80 1.82 -11.69 3.70
N GLU A 81 1.47 -11.72 2.42
CA GLU A 81 1.74 -12.84 1.51
C GLU A 81 2.62 -12.36 0.36
N VAL A 82 3.64 -13.14 0.02
CA VAL A 82 4.55 -12.86 -1.11
C VAL A 82 4.43 -14.03 -2.09
N ARG A 83 4.10 -13.72 -3.34
CA ARG A 83 3.96 -14.70 -4.42
C ARG A 83 4.91 -14.33 -5.56
N PHE A 84 5.58 -15.33 -6.11
CA PHE A 84 6.27 -15.23 -7.38
C PHE A 84 5.34 -15.80 -8.46
N SER A 85 5.25 -15.12 -9.59
CA SER A 85 4.49 -15.52 -10.77
C SER A 85 5.42 -15.79 -11.94
#